data_AF-A0A8S1SEB9-F1
#
_entry.id   AF-A0A8S1SEB9-F1
#
_cell.length_a   1.000
_cell.length_b   1.000
_cell.length_c   1.000
_cell.angle_alpha   90.00
_cell.angle_beta   90.00
_cell.angle_gamma   90.00
#
_symmetry.space_group_name_H-M   'P 1'
#
loop_
_entity.id
_entity.type
_entity.pdbx_description
1 polymer ?
#
loop_
_entity_poly.entity_id
_entity_poly.type
_entity_poly.pdbx_seq_one_letter_code
_entity_poly.pdbx_strand_id
1 'polypeptide(L)'
;MKVTITLLVVLALANAGMVQRFPLTYGGKRSIMNIMVEVENKIKSHSPLDTIRGVLDNFKSAVAQEQGTHDEVYGAQKAECESEIAYRRAEVEDATGTLKIANGILKTSNILLKKTQATLGETENILNTVSLHIGLINDARKEDTQSYNRGAVTFNDAINAIDDSLDLAVALAKGKASLIQVADMTTRLMKASVATKMNKAFMTPLAALAQITQEEDAAGAAERLVQLLQTLRANVEEAWASYTAENTNALALFTQQKDLYLASQTRLDASKGRLNTKAENLQGVISVQTAVAQAASNKKQRNQTLWDDAADLCHSFDVEYEAVTAGRRQELVLVQELERLAERRAAEQQ
;
A
#
# COMPACT_ATOMS: atom_id res chain seq x y z
N MET A 1 4.90 28.10 23.71
CA MET A 1 4.65 29.04 24.82
C MET A 1 4.11 28.39 26.09
N LYS A 2 3.19 27.41 26.03
CA LYS A 2 2.75 26.67 27.24
C LYS A 2 3.80 25.68 27.80
N VAL A 3 4.71 25.17 26.97
CA VAL A 3 5.73 24.17 27.36
C VAL A 3 7.01 24.81 27.93
N THR A 4 7.36 26.01 27.48
CA THR A 4 8.41 26.85 28.10
C THR A 4 8.07 27.23 29.55
N ILE A 5 6.77 27.30 29.88
CA ILE A 5 6.29 27.55 31.24
C ILE A 5 6.43 26.29 32.11
N THR A 6 6.17 25.09 31.58
CA THR A 6 6.39 23.84 32.31
C THR A 6 7.87 23.56 32.58
N LEU A 7 8.76 23.95 31.65
CA LEU A 7 10.21 23.86 31.80
C LEU A 7 10.73 24.76 32.95
N LEU A 8 10.28 26.02 32.97
CA LEU A 8 10.57 26.96 34.06
C LEU A 8 10.05 26.46 35.42
N VAL A 9 8.91 25.76 35.43
CA VAL A 9 8.32 25.21 36.66
C VAL A 9 9.10 23.98 37.16
N VAL A 10 9.55 23.08 36.28
CA VAL A 10 10.38 21.92 36.71
C VAL A 10 11.78 22.36 37.15
N LEU A 11 12.40 23.30 36.44
CA LEU A 11 13.69 23.91 36.84
C LEU A 11 13.56 24.73 38.13
N ALA A 12 12.48 25.49 38.31
CA ALA A 12 12.22 26.22 39.55
C ALA A 12 11.87 25.29 40.72
N LEU A 13 11.22 24.15 40.48
CA LEU A 13 10.91 23.16 41.51
C LEU A 13 12.11 22.30 41.90
N ALA A 14 13.00 21.97 40.96
CA ALA A 14 14.29 21.31 41.25
C ALA A 14 15.21 22.26 42.05
N ASN A 15 15.33 23.53 41.62
CA ASN A 15 16.05 24.55 42.38
C ASN A 15 15.40 24.86 43.73
N ALA A 16 14.07 24.97 43.82
CA ALA A 16 13.39 25.21 45.10
C ALA A 16 13.47 24.00 46.05
N GLY A 17 13.41 22.78 45.51
CA GLY A 17 13.57 21.54 46.27
C GLY A 17 15.00 21.33 46.79
N MET A 18 16.02 21.68 45.98
CA MET A 18 17.42 21.71 46.43
C MET A 18 17.69 22.84 47.42
N VAL A 19 17.17 24.05 47.21
CA VAL A 19 17.31 25.18 48.15
C VAL A 19 16.59 24.92 49.49
N GLN A 20 15.52 24.13 49.50
CA GLN A 20 14.86 23.69 50.74
C GLN A 20 15.59 22.55 51.45
N ARG A 21 16.24 21.64 50.72
CA ARG A 21 17.03 20.53 51.30
C ARG A 21 18.43 20.96 51.73
N PHE A 22 19.03 21.90 51.00
CA PHE A 22 20.33 22.50 51.25
C PHE A 22 20.12 24.02 51.27
N PRO A 23 19.77 24.61 52.43
CA PRO A 23 19.61 26.04 52.52
C PRO A 23 20.97 26.71 52.25
N LEU A 24 21.13 27.24 51.04
CA LEU A 24 22.21 28.15 50.71
C LEU A 24 21.96 29.45 51.48
N THR A 25 22.39 29.50 52.74
CA THR A 25 22.34 30.70 53.57
C THR A 25 23.34 31.72 53.05
N TYR A 26 22.96 32.44 52.00
CA TYR A 26 23.67 33.65 51.57
C TYR A 26 23.41 34.86 52.49
N GLY A 27 22.50 34.73 53.46
CA GLY A 27 22.14 35.74 54.45
C GLY A 27 23.02 35.66 55.70
N GLY A 28 24.21 36.24 55.62
CA GLY A 28 25.15 36.31 56.75
C GLY A 28 26.63 36.37 56.36
N LYS A 29 26.95 36.67 55.09
CA LYS A 29 28.33 36.69 54.59
C LYS A 29 29.20 37.69 55.36
N ARG A 30 30.04 37.21 56.27
CA ARG A 30 31.24 37.95 56.68
C ARG A 30 32.21 37.88 55.52
N SER A 31 32.33 38.94 54.71
CA SER A 31 33.33 38.96 53.64
C SER A 31 34.74 38.90 54.25
N ILE A 32 35.71 38.33 53.52
CA ILE A 32 37.12 38.36 53.92
C ILE A 32 37.56 39.80 54.23
N MET A 33 37.02 40.79 53.51
CA MET A 33 37.25 42.21 53.75
C MET A 33 36.71 42.67 55.13
N ASN A 34 35.52 42.21 55.52
CA ASN A 34 34.97 42.51 56.85
C ASN A 34 35.80 41.84 57.96
N ILE A 35 36.29 40.62 57.73
CA ILE A 35 37.18 39.92 58.66
C ILE A 35 38.53 40.63 58.76
N MET A 36 39.11 41.07 57.64
CA MET A 36 40.36 41.84 57.62
C MET A 36 40.23 43.14 58.42
N VAL A 37 39.13 43.88 58.25
CA VAL A 37 38.85 45.11 59.01
C VAL A 37 38.65 44.81 60.50
N GLU A 38 37.96 43.71 60.84
CA GLU A 38 37.77 43.29 62.24
C GLU A 38 39.09 42.89 62.90
N VAL A 39 39.94 42.14 62.19
CA VAL A 39 41.29 41.75 62.61
C VAL A 39 42.17 42.98 62.77
N GLU A 40 42.18 43.91 61.81
CA GLU A 40 42.94 45.16 61.89
C GLU A 40 42.53 46.01 63.10
N ASN A 41 41.22 46.14 63.35
CA ASN A 41 40.69 46.87 64.49
C ASN A 41 41.08 46.20 65.82
N LYS A 42 41.01 44.87 65.91
CA LYS A 42 41.41 44.12 67.11
C LYS A 42 42.92 44.18 67.36
N ILE A 43 43.73 44.24 66.31
CA ILE A 43 45.18 44.48 66.41
C ILE A 43 45.44 45.91 66.89
N LYS A 44 44.78 46.94 66.33
CA LYS A 44 44.91 48.34 66.76
C LYS A 44 44.49 48.55 68.22
N SER A 45 43.47 47.82 68.68
CA SER A 45 42.96 47.91 70.04
C SER A 45 43.73 47.05 71.06
N HIS A 46 44.86 46.43 70.69
CA HIS A 46 45.67 45.55 71.54
C HIS A 46 44.85 44.40 72.16
N SER A 47 43.89 43.85 71.40
CA SER A 47 43.13 42.69 71.85
C SER A 47 44.06 41.47 72.02
N PRO A 48 43.79 40.56 72.98
CA PRO A 48 44.56 39.33 73.12
C PRO A 48 44.62 38.54 71.81
N LEU A 49 45.78 37.94 71.50
CA LEU A 49 45.99 37.15 70.28
C LEU A 49 44.94 36.03 70.12
N ASP A 50 44.52 35.42 71.22
CA ASP A 50 43.46 34.39 71.23
C ASP A 50 42.12 34.91 70.73
N THR A 51 41.81 36.19 70.95
CA THR A 51 40.59 36.82 70.42
C THR A 51 40.67 37.05 68.92
N ILE A 52 41.87 37.35 68.39
CA ILE A 52 42.10 37.49 66.94
C ILE A 52 42.05 36.12 66.27
N ARG A 53 42.72 35.11 66.84
CA ARG A 53 42.65 33.71 66.39
C ARG A 53 41.22 33.20 66.38
N GLY A 54 40.43 33.46 67.42
CA GLY A 54 39.02 33.09 67.47
C GLY A 54 38.17 33.68 66.33
N VAL A 55 38.47 34.89 65.85
CA VAL A 55 37.77 35.46 64.67
C VAL A 55 38.18 34.74 63.39
N LEU A 56 39.47 34.48 63.21
CA LEU A 56 40.01 33.78 62.04
C LEU A 56 39.53 32.33 61.98
N ASP A 57 39.52 31.62 63.10
CA ASP A 57 39.07 30.23 63.18
C ASP A 57 37.56 30.10 62.94
N ASN A 58 36.75 31.02 63.47
CA ASN A 58 35.32 31.09 63.13
C ASN A 58 35.09 31.31 61.62
N PHE A 59 35.92 32.12 60.97
CA PHE A 59 35.85 32.30 59.52
C PHE A 59 36.31 31.06 58.75
N LYS A 60 37.39 30.38 59.17
CA LYS A 60 37.83 29.09 58.59
C LYS A 60 36.73 28.04 58.67
N SER A 61 36.09 27.91 59.84
CA SER A 61 34.97 26.97 60.04
C SER A 61 33.76 27.31 59.17
N ALA A 62 33.44 28.59 59.01
CA ALA A 62 32.36 29.02 58.11
C ALA A 62 32.67 28.69 56.64
N VAL A 63 33.90 28.96 56.17
CA VAL A 63 34.32 28.61 54.80
C VAL A 63 34.28 27.09 54.58
N ALA A 64 34.71 26.29 55.56
CA ALA A 64 34.66 24.83 55.48
C ALA A 64 33.22 24.29 55.44
N GLN A 65 32.31 24.85 56.23
CA GLN A 65 30.89 24.48 56.23
C GLN A 65 30.21 24.87 54.90
N GLU A 66 30.51 26.06 54.37
CA GLU A 66 30.01 26.50 53.07
C GLU A 66 30.53 25.62 51.94
N GLN A 67 31.81 25.25 51.95
CA GLN A 67 32.37 24.30 50.98
C GLN A 67 31.69 22.94 51.09
N GLY A 68 31.48 22.41 52.30
CA GLY A 68 30.77 21.13 52.48
C GLY A 68 29.34 21.16 51.92
N THR A 69 28.61 22.26 52.14
CA THR A 69 27.26 22.43 51.56
C THR A 69 27.32 22.52 50.04
N HIS A 70 28.31 23.21 49.49
CA HIS A 70 28.52 23.35 48.06
C HIS A 70 28.94 22.02 47.40
N ASP A 71 29.75 21.19 48.06
CA ASP A 71 30.10 19.84 47.62
C ASP A 71 28.87 18.93 47.58
N GLU A 72 27.98 19.01 48.58
CA GLU A 72 26.71 18.28 48.61
C GLU A 72 25.78 18.68 47.47
N VAL A 73 25.62 19.99 47.24
CA VAL A 73 24.80 20.52 46.14
C VAL A 73 25.37 20.09 44.78
N TYR A 74 26.68 20.22 44.58
CA TYR A 74 27.33 19.80 43.35
C TYR A 74 27.21 18.29 43.12
N GLY A 75 27.35 17.47 44.17
CA GLY A 75 27.12 16.02 44.10
C GLY A 75 25.70 15.67 43.64
N ALA A 76 24.69 16.38 44.16
CA ALA A 76 23.30 16.22 43.74
C ALA A 76 23.08 16.66 42.29
N GLN A 77 23.58 17.85 41.91
CA GLN A 77 23.50 18.38 40.54
C GLN A 77 24.14 17.43 39.54
N LYS A 78 25.32 16.89 39.85
CA LYS A 78 26.03 15.92 39.01
C LYS A 78 25.22 14.64 38.80
N ALA A 79 24.61 14.11 39.85
CA ALA A 79 23.79 12.89 39.74
C ALA A 79 22.53 13.13 38.88
N GLU A 80 21.86 14.26 39.04
CA GLU A 80 20.72 14.66 38.20
C GLU A 80 21.14 14.83 36.74
N CYS A 81 22.29 15.46 36.52
CA CYS A 81 22.92 15.64 35.21
C CYS A 81 23.19 14.33 34.48
N GLU A 82 23.87 13.39 35.14
CA GLU A 82 24.16 12.07 34.57
C GLU A 82 22.89 11.29 34.24
N SER A 83 21.87 11.36 35.11
CA SER A 83 20.57 10.73 34.88
C SER A 83 19.83 11.33 33.68
N GLU A 84 19.79 12.66 33.55
CA GLU A 84 19.11 13.34 32.45
C GLU A 84 19.80 13.07 31.11
N ILE A 85 21.13 13.14 31.06
CA ILE A 85 21.92 12.80 29.88
C ILE A 85 21.66 11.35 29.45
N ALA A 86 21.70 10.41 30.39
CA ALA A 86 21.44 9.01 30.10
C ALA A 86 20.02 8.78 29.56
N TYR A 87 19.02 9.43 30.16
CA TYR A 87 17.63 9.38 29.72
C TYR A 87 17.45 9.93 28.30
N ARG A 88 17.98 11.14 28.03
CA ARG A 88 17.84 11.76 26.70
C ARG A 88 18.56 10.99 25.61
N ARG A 89 19.74 10.44 25.90
CA ARG A 89 20.46 9.57 24.96
C ARG A 89 19.63 8.32 24.60
N ALA A 90 19.05 7.66 25.60
CA ALA A 90 18.19 6.50 25.37
C ALA A 90 16.94 6.86 24.53
N GLU A 91 16.34 8.01 24.79
CA GLU A 91 15.18 8.51 24.03
C GLU A 91 15.52 8.87 22.57
N VAL A 92 16.73 9.38 22.31
CA VAL A 92 17.24 9.62 20.94
C VAL A 92 17.49 8.31 20.20
N GLU A 93 18.03 7.31 20.88
CA GLU A 93 18.28 5.98 20.32
C GLU A 93 16.97 5.27 19.97
N ASP A 94 16.00 5.25 20.89
CA ASP A 94 14.66 4.71 20.67
C ASP A 94 13.97 5.37 19.45
N ALA A 95 13.99 6.71 19.40
CA ALA A 95 13.41 7.46 18.29
C ALA A 95 14.11 7.15 16.95
N THR A 96 15.43 6.96 16.98
CA THR A 96 16.23 6.58 15.79
C THR A 96 15.89 5.16 15.33
N GLY A 97 15.74 4.21 16.26
CA GLY A 97 15.32 2.84 15.97
C GLY A 97 13.93 2.79 15.34
N THR A 98 12.96 3.48 15.95
CA THR A 98 11.60 3.59 15.43
C THR A 98 11.57 4.21 14.03
N LEU A 99 12.32 5.30 13.81
CA LEU A 99 12.42 5.94 12.50
C LEU A 99 12.98 5.00 11.43
N LYS A 100 14.01 4.22 11.75
CA LYS A 100 14.61 3.24 10.83
C LYS A 100 13.59 2.16 10.44
N ILE A 101 12.85 1.62 11.41
CA ILE A 101 11.83 0.59 11.17
C ILE A 101 10.70 1.16 10.30
N ALA A 102 10.15 2.32 10.67
CA ALA A 102 9.07 2.96 9.92
C ALA A 102 9.46 3.24 8.47
N ASN A 103 10.67 3.76 8.23
CA ASN A 103 11.19 3.99 6.88
C ASN A 103 11.40 2.68 6.09
N GLY A 104 11.81 1.60 6.75
CA GLY A 104 11.91 0.27 6.13
C GLY A 104 10.56 -0.28 5.67
N ILE A 105 9.53 -0.13 6.51
CA ILE A 105 8.16 -0.53 6.19
C ILE A 105 7.60 0.37 5.08
N LEU A 106 7.83 1.69 5.12
CA LEU A 106 7.42 2.63 4.07
C LEU A 106 8.00 2.25 2.71
N LYS A 107 9.31 1.98 2.64
CA LYS A 107 9.97 1.58 1.39
C LYS A 107 9.33 0.32 0.81
N THR A 108 9.15 -0.71 1.64
CA THR A 108 8.55 -1.98 1.23
C THR A 108 7.10 -1.79 0.76
N SER A 109 6.31 -1.04 1.52
CA SER A 109 4.89 -0.81 1.22
C SER A 109 4.71 -0.03 -0.08
N ASN A 110 5.53 0.98 -0.34
CA ASN A 110 5.51 1.72 -1.61
C ASN A 110 5.86 0.83 -2.82
N ILE A 111 6.86 -0.04 -2.69
CA ILE A 111 7.22 -1.01 -3.75
C ILE A 111 6.05 -1.97 -4.01
N LEU A 112 5.46 -2.52 -2.94
CA LEU A 112 4.33 -3.43 -3.04
C LEU A 112 3.10 -2.74 -3.63
N LEU A 113 2.84 -1.47 -3.30
CA LEU A 113 1.74 -0.70 -3.84
C LEU A 113 1.90 -0.53 -5.35
N LYS A 114 3.08 -0.08 -5.80
CA LYS A 114 3.39 0.08 -7.23
C LYS A 114 3.22 -1.24 -7.99
N LYS A 115 3.72 -2.35 -7.45
CA LYS A 115 3.55 -3.68 -8.05
C LYS A 115 2.07 -4.08 -8.12
N THR A 116 1.32 -3.84 -7.04
CA THR A 116 -0.11 -4.17 -6.96
C THR A 116 -0.91 -3.37 -7.98
N GLN A 117 -0.64 -2.07 -8.14
CA GLN A 117 -1.27 -1.21 -9.14
C GLN A 117 -0.92 -1.64 -10.57
N ALA A 118 0.33 -2.04 -10.84
CA ALA A 118 0.71 -2.56 -12.16
C ALA A 118 -0.04 -3.87 -12.48
N THR A 119 -0.14 -4.79 -11.52
CA THR A 119 -0.92 -6.03 -11.69
C THR A 119 -2.42 -5.75 -11.85
N LEU A 120 -2.95 -4.71 -11.19
CA LEU A 120 -4.33 -4.28 -11.38
C LEU A 120 -4.57 -3.83 -12.82
N GLY A 121 -3.71 -2.95 -13.36
CA GLY A 121 -3.81 -2.49 -14.74
C GLY A 121 -3.74 -3.63 -15.76
N GLU A 122 -2.84 -4.60 -15.55
CA GLU A 122 -2.77 -5.79 -16.40
C GLU A 122 -4.04 -6.65 -16.30
N THR A 123 -4.58 -6.83 -15.09
CA THR A 123 -5.83 -7.57 -14.88
C THR A 123 -7.00 -6.90 -15.60
N GLU A 124 -7.07 -5.57 -15.59
CA GLU A 124 -8.08 -4.80 -16.31
C GLU A 124 -7.94 -4.93 -17.84
N ASN A 125 -6.71 -4.92 -18.36
CA ASN A 125 -6.46 -5.15 -19.79
C ASN A 125 -6.92 -6.54 -20.23
N ILE A 126 -6.63 -7.57 -19.43
CA ILE A 126 -7.08 -8.94 -19.72
C ILE A 126 -8.62 -9.03 -19.63
N LEU A 127 -9.25 -8.41 -18.63
CA LEU A 127 -10.72 -8.34 -18.53
C LEU A 127 -11.37 -7.71 -19.76
N ASN A 128 -10.81 -6.61 -20.26
CA ASN A 128 -11.30 -5.95 -21.47
C ASN A 128 -11.16 -6.88 -22.69
N THR A 129 -10.04 -7.59 -22.81
CA THR A 129 -9.80 -8.55 -23.90
C THR A 129 -10.78 -9.73 -23.85
N VAL A 130 -11.02 -10.29 -22.66
CA VAL A 130 -12.00 -11.37 -22.45
C VAL A 130 -13.42 -10.89 -22.79
N SER A 131 -13.79 -9.68 -22.35
CA SER A 131 -15.10 -9.09 -22.64
C SER A 131 -15.30 -8.90 -24.15
N LEU A 132 -14.26 -8.45 -24.85
CA LEU A 132 -14.28 -8.33 -26.31
C LEU A 132 -14.42 -9.68 -27.01
N HIS A 133 -13.71 -10.72 -26.54
CA HIS A 133 -13.85 -12.08 -27.07
C HIS A 133 -15.26 -12.63 -26.85
N ILE A 134 -15.87 -12.39 -25.68
CA ILE A 134 -17.27 -12.77 -25.43
C ILE A 134 -18.22 -12.07 -26.42
N GLY A 135 -17.97 -10.79 -26.72
CA GLY A 135 -18.72 -10.07 -27.76
C GLY A 135 -18.60 -10.74 -29.13
N LEU A 136 -17.37 -10.98 -29.58
CA LEU A 136 -17.07 -11.60 -30.88
C LEU A 136 -17.73 -12.98 -31.06
N ILE A 137 -17.64 -13.86 -30.05
CA ILE A 137 -18.25 -15.20 -30.15
C ILE A 137 -19.78 -15.13 -30.17
N ASN A 138 -20.40 -14.17 -29.45
CA ASN A 138 -21.85 -13.99 -29.48
C ASN A 138 -22.32 -13.48 -30.85
N ASP A 139 -21.58 -12.53 -31.44
CA ASP A 139 -21.89 -11.99 -32.77
C ASP A 139 -21.75 -13.07 -33.86
N ALA A 140 -20.64 -13.84 -33.83
CA ALA A 140 -20.45 -14.97 -34.73
C ALA A 140 -21.59 -16.00 -34.60
N ARG A 141 -21.97 -16.36 -33.36
CA ARG A 141 -23.07 -17.31 -33.14
C ARG A 141 -24.42 -16.78 -33.62
N LYS A 142 -24.65 -15.48 -33.53
CA LYS A 142 -25.87 -14.85 -34.05
C LYS A 142 -25.93 -14.96 -35.57
N GLU A 143 -24.82 -14.70 -36.26
CA GLU A 143 -24.71 -14.89 -37.71
C GLU A 143 -24.91 -16.35 -38.11
N ASP A 144 -24.23 -17.29 -37.44
CA ASP A 144 -24.38 -18.73 -37.67
C ASP A 144 -25.83 -19.19 -37.48
N THR A 145 -26.51 -18.70 -36.45
CA THR A 145 -27.92 -19.04 -36.18
C THR A 145 -28.84 -18.51 -37.28
N GLN A 146 -28.60 -17.30 -37.78
CA GLN A 146 -29.37 -16.74 -38.90
C GLN A 146 -29.12 -17.54 -40.19
N SER A 147 -27.87 -17.90 -40.46
CA SER A 147 -27.48 -18.73 -41.59
C SER A 147 -28.16 -20.10 -41.52
N TYR A 148 -28.10 -20.76 -40.36
CA TYR A 148 -28.78 -22.04 -40.11
C TYR A 148 -30.29 -21.96 -40.35
N ASN A 149 -30.95 -20.94 -39.80
CA ASN A 149 -32.39 -20.77 -39.99
C ASN A 149 -32.78 -20.54 -41.46
N ARG A 150 -31.98 -19.79 -42.23
CA ARG A 150 -32.19 -19.64 -43.69
C ARG A 150 -31.95 -20.95 -44.43
N GLY A 151 -30.91 -21.70 -44.04
CA GLY A 151 -30.63 -23.03 -44.56
C GLY A 151 -31.79 -23.99 -44.31
N ALA A 152 -32.36 -23.99 -43.11
CA ALA A 152 -33.50 -24.83 -42.73
C ALA A 152 -34.71 -24.62 -43.64
N VAL A 153 -35.09 -23.36 -43.89
CA VAL A 153 -36.16 -23.02 -44.84
C VAL A 153 -35.81 -23.50 -46.24
N THR A 154 -34.57 -23.27 -46.69
CA THR A 154 -34.12 -23.65 -48.03
C THR A 154 -34.17 -25.16 -48.28
N PHE A 155 -33.72 -25.97 -47.31
CA PHE A 155 -33.81 -27.43 -47.39
C PHE A 155 -35.25 -27.93 -47.34
N ASN A 156 -36.09 -27.35 -46.48
CA ASN A 156 -37.50 -27.70 -46.40
C ASN A 156 -38.26 -27.37 -47.70
N ASP A 157 -38.01 -26.20 -48.29
CA ASP A 157 -38.59 -25.80 -49.57
C ASP A 157 -38.12 -26.71 -50.72
N ALA A 158 -36.86 -27.17 -50.69
CA ALA A 158 -36.34 -28.12 -51.64
C ALA A 158 -37.00 -29.50 -51.52
N ILE A 159 -37.19 -30.00 -50.29
CA ILE A 159 -37.92 -31.26 -50.03
C ILE A 159 -39.35 -31.15 -50.54
N ASN A 160 -40.07 -30.08 -50.20
CA ASN A 160 -41.43 -29.84 -50.70
C ASN A 160 -41.49 -29.78 -52.23
N ALA A 161 -40.51 -29.12 -52.88
CA ALA A 161 -40.44 -29.08 -54.33
C ALA A 161 -40.19 -30.46 -54.95
N ILE A 162 -39.41 -31.33 -54.30
CA ILE A 162 -39.19 -32.71 -54.74
C ILE A 162 -40.45 -33.57 -54.51
N ASP A 163 -41.15 -33.39 -53.39
CA ASP A 163 -42.40 -34.10 -53.10
C ASP A 163 -43.51 -33.72 -54.10
N ASP A 164 -43.70 -32.43 -54.37
CA ASP A 164 -44.59 -31.94 -55.44
C ASP A 164 -44.22 -32.55 -56.81
N SER A 165 -42.91 -32.67 -57.08
CA SER A 165 -42.37 -33.23 -58.31
C SER A 165 -42.62 -34.73 -58.44
N LEU A 166 -42.54 -35.47 -57.32
CA LEU A 166 -42.85 -36.90 -57.26
C LEU A 166 -44.32 -37.15 -57.59
N ASP A 167 -45.22 -36.38 -56.99
CA ASP A 167 -46.66 -36.45 -57.27
C ASP A 167 -46.96 -36.17 -58.74
N LEU A 168 -46.30 -35.16 -59.32
CA LEU A 168 -46.45 -34.83 -60.73
C LEU A 168 -45.90 -35.94 -61.64
N ALA A 169 -44.73 -36.50 -61.34
CA ALA A 169 -44.13 -37.59 -62.12
C ALA A 169 -45.03 -38.84 -62.12
N VAL A 170 -45.67 -39.16 -60.99
CA VAL A 170 -46.67 -40.24 -60.88
C VAL A 170 -47.93 -39.93 -61.69
N ALA A 171 -48.38 -38.67 -61.72
CA ALA A 171 -49.50 -38.26 -62.58
C ALA A 171 -49.15 -38.32 -64.08
N LEU A 172 -47.89 -38.03 -64.42
CA LEU A 172 -47.34 -38.10 -65.78
C LEU A 172 -47.31 -39.54 -66.29
N ALA A 173 -46.88 -40.50 -65.46
CA ALA A 173 -46.95 -41.94 -65.75
C ALA A 173 -48.38 -42.42 -66.09
N LYS A 174 -49.40 -41.74 -65.57
CA LYS A 174 -50.82 -42.02 -65.81
C LYS A 174 -51.42 -41.20 -66.96
N GLY A 175 -50.62 -40.39 -67.66
CA GLY A 175 -51.06 -39.53 -68.77
C GLY A 175 -51.91 -38.32 -68.34
N LYS A 176 -51.82 -37.89 -67.07
CA LYS A 176 -52.72 -36.87 -66.48
C LYS A 176 -52.07 -35.50 -66.23
N ALA A 177 -50.80 -35.33 -66.56
CA ALA A 177 -50.07 -34.08 -66.34
C ALA A 177 -49.86 -33.31 -67.65
N SER A 178 -49.93 -31.98 -67.58
CA SER A 178 -49.76 -31.07 -68.71
C SER A 178 -48.31 -30.59 -68.86
N LEU A 179 -47.92 -30.18 -70.07
CA LEU A 179 -46.58 -29.66 -70.37
C LEU A 179 -46.22 -28.42 -69.52
N ILE A 180 -47.21 -27.59 -69.18
CA ILE A 180 -47.04 -26.42 -68.32
C ILE A 180 -46.62 -26.83 -66.90
N GLN A 181 -47.20 -27.91 -66.37
CA GLN A 181 -46.84 -28.43 -65.04
C GLN A 181 -45.42 -29.00 -65.03
N VAL A 182 -44.97 -29.62 -66.13
CA VAL A 182 -43.59 -30.09 -66.28
C VAL A 182 -42.59 -28.92 -66.28
N ALA A 183 -42.91 -27.83 -66.99
CA ALA A 183 -42.07 -26.64 -67.01
C ALA A 183 -41.97 -25.95 -65.62
N ASP A 184 -43.08 -25.90 -64.88
CA ASP A 184 -43.09 -25.38 -63.50
C ASP A 184 -42.24 -26.27 -62.58
N MET A 185 -42.39 -27.59 -62.69
CA MET A 185 -41.57 -28.57 -61.96
C MET A 185 -40.07 -28.39 -62.20
N THR A 186 -39.64 -28.29 -63.47
CA THR A 186 -38.22 -28.02 -63.82
C THR A 186 -37.73 -26.75 -63.15
N THR A 187 -38.53 -25.69 -63.17
CA THR A 187 -38.17 -24.39 -62.60
C THR A 187 -38.03 -24.47 -61.07
N ARG A 188 -38.96 -25.16 -60.39
CA ARG A 188 -38.90 -25.35 -58.93
C ARG A 188 -37.70 -26.18 -58.52
N LEU A 189 -37.43 -27.30 -59.20
CA LEU A 189 -36.26 -28.14 -58.93
C LEU A 189 -34.95 -27.41 -59.22
N MET A 190 -34.89 -26.60 -60.27
CA MET A 190 -33.70 -25.79 -60.57
C MET A 190 -33.48 -24.68 -59.53
N LYS A 191 -34.55 -24.03 -59.05
CA LYS A 191 -34.46 -23.08 -57.93
C LYS A 191 -33.99 -23.75 -56.63
N ALA A 192 -34.56 -24.91 -56.30
CA ALA A 192 -34.18 -25.71 -55.13
C ALA A 192 -32.71 -26.16 -55.20
N SER A 193 -32.26 -26.59 -56.37
CA SER A 193 -30.86 -26.95 -56.66
C SER A 193 -29.89 -25.80 -56.35
N VAL A 194 -30.20 -24.60 -56.84
CA VAL A 194 -29.36 -23.41 -56.63
C VAL A 194 -29.38 -22.99 -55.16
N ALA A 195 -30.55 -22.97 -54.53
CA ALA A 195 -30.71 -22.53 -53.16
C ALA A 195 -29.99 -23.46 -52.16
N THR A 196 -30.13 -24.77 -52.33
CA THR A 196 -29.42 -25.78 -51.51
C THR A 196 -27.94 -25.95 -51.90
N LYS A 197 -27.51 -25.37 -53.02
CA LYS A 197 -26.18 -25.55 -53.63
C LYS A 197 -25.89 -27.00 -54.03
N MET A 198 -26.90 -27.85 -54.19
CA MET A 198 -26.77 -29.27 -54.52
C MET A 198 -26.82 -29.56 -56.04
N ASN A 199 -26.26 -28.68 -56.87
CA ASN A 199 -26.39 -28.74 -58.33
C ASN A 199 -26.11 -30.11 -58.96
N LYS A 200 -25.09 -30.82 -58.47
CA LYS A 200 -24.73 -32.15 -58.98
C LYS A 200 -25.82 -33.19 -58.72
N ALA A 201 -26.49 -33.15 -57.57
CA ALA A 201 -27.54 -34.11 -57.23
C ALA A 201 -28.81 -33.87 -58.05
N PHE A 202 -29.14 -32.61 -58.34
CA PHE A 202 -30.35 -32.23 -59.10
C PHE A 202 -30.21 -32.41 -60.62
N MET A 203 -28.99 -32.48 -61.15
CA MET A 203 -28.74 -32.58 -62.60
C MET A 203 -29.41 -33.78 -63.27
N THR A 204 -29.27 -34.99 -62.69
CA THR A 204 -29.80 -36.22 -63.32
C THR A 204 -31.32 -36.24 -63.36
N PRO A 205 -32.07 -35.91 -62.28
CA PRO A 205 -33.52 -35.77 -62.34
C PRO A 205 -33.98 -34.69 -63.33
N LEU A 206 -33.30 -33.54 -63.39
CA LEU A 206 -33.62 -32.46 -64.33
C LEU A 206 -33.40 -32.88 -65.80
N ALA A 207 -32.34 -33.65 -66.08
CA ALA A 207 -32.07 -34.17 -67.41
C ALA A 207 -33.11 -35.22 -67.83
N ALA A 208 -33.48 -36.14 -66.92
CA ALA A 208 -34.52 -37.13 -67.16
C ALA A 208 -35.89 -36.46 -67.43
N LEU A 209 -36.20 -35.39 -66.69
CA LEU A 209 -37.41 -34.60 -66.90
C LEU A 209 -37.43 -33.94 -68.29
N ALA A 210 -36.31 -33.39 -68.74
CA ALA A 210 -36.20 -32.75 -70.06
C ALA A 210 -36.34 -33.74 -71.23
N GLN A 211 -35.97 -35.01 -71.01
CA GLN A 211 -36.01 -36.07 -72.03
C GLN A 211 -37.36 -36.83 -72.07
N ILE A 212 -38.23 -36.63 -71.08
CA ILE A 212 -39.44 -37.44 -70.90
C ILE A 212 -40.43 -37.36 -72.08
N THR A 213 -40.42 -36.25 -72.84
CA THR A 213 -41.29 -36.07 -74.01
C THR A 213 -40.69 -36.60 -75.32
N GLN A 214 -39.44 -37.06 -75.28
CA GLN A 214 -38.71 -37.58 -76.46
C GLN A 214 -38.60 -39.10 -76.48
N GLU A 215 -39.00 -39.79 -75.40
CA GLU A 215 -38.94 -41.25 -75.31
C GLU A 215 -40.23 -41.90 -75.83
N GLU A 216 -40.08 -43.01 -76.59
CA GLU A 216 -41.22 -43.79 -77.11
C GLU A 216 -42.02 -44.51 -76.01
N ASP A 217 -41.37 -44.84 -74.88
CA ASP A 217 -42.00 -45.43 -73.68
C ASP A 217 -42.12 -44.39 -72.55
N ALA A 218 -43.13 -43.52 -72.67
CA ALA A 218 -43.39 -42.46 -71.70
C ALA A 218 -43.72 -42.98 -70.28
N ALA A 219 -44.25 -44.21 -70.15
CA ALA A 219 -44.58 -44.80 -68.86
C ALA A 219 -43.31 -45.24 -68.11
N GLY A 220 -42.42 -45.99 -68.79
CA GLY A 220 -41.12 -46.38 -68.23
C GLY A 220 -40.19 -45.18 -67.98
N ALA A 221 -40.29 -44.13 -68.79
CA ALA A 221 -39.62 -42.84 -68.57
C ALA A 221 -40.03 -42.19 -67.24
N ALA A 222 -41.35 -42.14 -66.99
CA ALA A 222 -41.91 -41.53 -65.79
C ALA A 222 -41.59 -42.35 -64.52
N GLU A 223 -41.60 -43.68 -64.58
CA GLU A 223 -41.18 -44.53 -63.46
C GLU A 223 -39.70 -44.32 -63.09
N ARG A 224 -38.82 -44.21 -64.10
CA ARG A 224 -37.40 -43.86 -63.86
C ARG A 224 -37.24 -42.48 -63.23
N LEU A 225 -38.02 -41.49 -63.69
CA LEU A 225 -38.02 -40.16 -63.09
C LEU A 225 -38.46 -40.19 -61.61
N VAL A 226 -39.48 -40.98 -61.26
CA VAL A 226 -39.90 -41.17 -59.86
C VAL A 226 -38.74 -41.74 -59.02
N GLN A 227 -38.05 -42.77 -59.50
CA GLN A 227 -36.89 -43.34 -58.78
C GLN A 227 -35.75 -42.33 -58.60
N LEU A 228 -35.46 -41.52 -59.64
CA LEU A 228 -34.45 -40.47 -59.58
C LEU A 228 -34.82 -39.37 -58.59
N LEU A 229 -36.08 -38.96 -58.54
CA LEU A 229 -36.59 -37.97 -57.58
C LEU A 229 -36.61 -38.51 -56.15
N GLN A 230 -36.94 -39.79 -55.93
CA GLN A 230 -36.85 -40.44 -54.62
C GLN A 230 -35.40 -40.48 -54.13
N THR A 231 -34.46 -40.80 -55.01
CA THR A 231 -33.02 -40.77 -54.71
C THR A 231 -32.57 -39.34 -54.38
N LEU A 232 -33.01 -38.35 -55.16
CA LEU A 232 -32.73 -36.94 -54.89
C LEU A 232 -33.28 -36.51 -53.52
N ARG A 233 -34.51 -36.90 -53.19
CA ARG A 233 -35.15 -36.63 -51.89
C ARG A 233 -34.29 -37.14 -50.75
N ALA A 234 -33.86 -38.41 -50.82
CA ALA A 234 -32.98 -39.01 -49.81
C ALA A 234 -31.65 -38.26 -49.69
N ASN A 235 -31.03 -37.87 -50.82
CA ASN A 235 -29.79 -37.08 -50.80
C ASN A 235 -29.97 -35.71 -50.13
N VAL A 236 -31.10 -35.03 -50.38
CA VAL A 236 -31.40 -33.72 -49.78
C VAL A 236 -31.68 -33.87 -48.28
N GLU A 237 -32.37 -34.93 -47.85
CA GLU A 237 -32.59 -35.23 -46.43
C GLU A 237 -31.29 -35.56 -45.70
N GLU A 238 -30.38 -36.33 -46.33
CA GLU A 238 -29.05 -36.63 -45.78
C GLU A 238 -28.21 -35.34 -45.65
N ALA A 239 -28.20 -34.50 -46.68
CA ALA A 239 -27.51 -33.22 -46.64
C ALA A 239 -28.07 -32.29 -45.55
N TRP A 240 -29.40 -32.26 -45.39
CA TRP A 240 -30.06 -31.52 -44.31
C TRP A 240 -29.69 -32.05 -42.92
N ALA A 241 -29.66 -33.37 -42.75
CA ALA A 241 -29.25 -34.02 -41.51
C ALA A 241 -27.79 -33.69 -41.16
N SER A 242 -26.88 -33.73 -42.14
CA SER A 242 -25.48 -33.34 -41.96
C SER A 242 -25.36 -31.86 -41.56
N TYR A 243 -26.07 -30.96 -42.24
CA TYR A 243 -26.07 -29.53 -41.92
C TYR A 243 -26.60 -29.23 -40.51
N THR A 244 -27.62 -29.97 -40.06
CA THR A 244 -28.14 -29.88 -38.70
C THR A 244 -27.18 -30.43 -37.66
N ALA A 245 -26.49 -31.53 -37.94
CA ALA A 245 -25.45 -32.09 -37.07
C ALA A 245 -24.27 -31.11 -36.92
N GLU A 246 -23.82 -30.49 -38.02
CA GLU A 246 -22.78 -29.46 -38.01
C GLU A 246 -23.15 -28.26 -37.13
N ASN A 247 -24.38 -27.72 -37.28
CA ASN A 247 -24.84 -26.62 -36.44
C ASN A 247 -24.97 -27.03 -34.96
N THR A 248 -25.37 -28.26 -34.67
CA THR A 248 -25.43 -28.79 -33.29
C THR A 248 -24.03 -28.85 -32.67
N ASN A 249 -23.03 -29.33 -33.41
CA ASN A 249 -21.64 -29.34 -32.98
C ASN A 249 -21.10 -27.91 -32.76
N ALA A 250 -21.40 -26.99 -33.68
CA ALA A 250 -21.01 -25.58 -33.55
C ALA A 250 -21.64 -24.92 -32.32
N LEU A 251 -22.91 -25.22 -32.01
CA LEU A 251 -23.59 -24.74 -30.80
C LEU A 251 -22.93 -25.26 -29.53
N ALA A 252 -22.55 -26.55 -29.49
CA ALA A 252 -21.86 -27.12 -28.35
C ALA A 252 -20.49 -26.45 -28.11
N LEU A 253 -19.71 -26.25 -29.17
CA LEU A 253 -18.43 -25.55 -29.09
C LEU A 253 -18.58 -24.09 -28.65
N PHE A 254 -19.59 -23.38 -29.17
CA PHE A 254 -19.90 -22.02 -28.73
C PHE A 254 -20.19 -21.95 -27.23
N THR A 255 -21.07 -22.83 -26.73
CA THR A 255 -21.42 -22.87 -25.30
C THR A 255 -20.19 -23.13 -24.45
N GLN A 256 -19.37 -24.13 -24.84
CA GLN A 256 -18.13 -24.45 -24.12
C GLN A 256 -17.16 -23.26 -24.06
N GLN A 257 -16.93 -22.58 -25.19
CA GLN A 257 -16.06 -21.41 -25.23
C GLN A 257 -16.62 -20.26 -24.41
N LYS A 258 -17.92 -19.99 -24.52
CA LYS A 258 -18.60 -18.93 -23.76
C LYS A 258 -18.47 -19.16 -22.27
N ASP A 259 -18.72 -20.38 -21.79
CA ASP A 259 -18.60 -20.73 -20.37
C ASP A 259 -17.17 -20.56 -19.87
N LEU A 260 -16.17 -20.94 -20.67
CA LEU A 260 -14.75 -20.76 -20.33
C LEU A 260 -14.38 -19.27 -20.19
N TYR A 261 -14.82 -18.42 -21.12
CA TYR A 261 -14.56 -16.99 -21.04
C TYR A 261 -15.30 -16.31 -19.89
N LEU A 262 -16.56 -16.68 -19.63
CA LEU A 262 -17.33 -16.16 -18.48
C LEU A 262 -16.71 -16.58 -17.13
N ALA A 263 -16.25 -17.83 -17.03
CA ALA A 263 -15.51 -18.30 -15.85
C ALA A 263 -14.19 -17.53 -15.67
N SER A 264 -13.48 -17.25 -16.77
CA SER A 264 -12.25 -16.46 -16.74
C SER A 264 -12.52 -15.02 -16.31
N GLN A 265 -13.56 -14.38 -16.85
CA GLN A 265 -14.02 -13.05 -16.44
C GLN A 265 -14.30 -12.99 -14.94
N THR A 266 -15.09 -13.94 -14.42
CA THR A 266 -15.42 -14.03 -12.99
C THR A 266 -14.18 -14.13 -12.10
N ARG A 267 -13.19 -14.96 -12.48
CA ARG A 267 -11.92 -15.10 -11.75
C ARG A 267 -11.12 -13.81 -11.76
N LEU A 268 -11.07 -13.14 -12.90
CA LEU A 268 -10.33 -11.89 -13.07
C LEU A 268 -10.99 -10.75 -12.28
N ASP A 269 -12.32 -10.64 -12.27
CA ASP A 269 -13.05 -9.66 -11.46
C ASP A 269 -12.80 -9.88 -9.95
N ALA A 270 -12.83 -11.13 -9.50
CA ALA A 270 -12.47 -11.46 -8.12
C ALA A 270 -11.01 -11.11 -7.81
N SER A 271 -10.09 -11.31 -8.76
CA SER A 271 -8.68 -10.90 -8.63
C SER A 271 -8.54 -9.39 -8.54
N LYS A 272 -9.24 -8.65 -9.40
CA LYS A 272 -9.31 -7.18 -9.38
C LYS A 272 -9.78 -6.67 -8.02
N GLY A 273 -10.86 -7.23 -7.47
CA GLY A 273 -11.36 -6.88 -6.14
C GLY A 273 -10.33 -7.09 -5.02
N ARG A 274 -9.62 -8.24 -5.03
CA ARG A 274 -8.54 -8.52 -4.08
C ARG A 274 -7.36 -7.56 -4.22
N LEU A 275 -6.99 -7.20 -5.45
CA LEU A 275 -5.90 -6.26 -5.73
C LEU A 275 -6.24 -4.85 -5.26
N ASN A 276 -7.48 -4.38 -5.48
CA ASN A 276 -7.96 -3.09 -4.96
C ASN A 276 -7.90 -3.04 -3.44
N THR A 277 -8.46 -4.05 -2.76
CA THR A 277 -8.39 -4.15 -1.28
C THR A 277 -6.95 -4.14 -0.78
N LYS A 278 -6.05 -4.87 -1.46
CA LYS A 278 -4.62 -4.88 -1.11
C LYS A 278 -3.98 -3.51 -1.30
N ALA A 279 -4.29 -2.79 -2.38
CA ALA A 279 -3.78 -1.45 -2.64
C ALA A 279 -4.25 -0.45 -1.56
N GLU A 280 -5.53 -0.49 -1.19
CA GLU A 280 -6.09 0.33 -0.11
C GLU A 280 -5.40 0.05 1.23
N ASN A 281 -5.22 -1.22 1.59
CA ASN A 281 -4.51 -1.61 2.81
C ASN A 281 -3.07 -1.10 2.82
N LEU A 282 -2.34 -1.21 1.69
CA LEU A 282 -0.98 -0.69 1.56
C LEU A 282 -0.95 0.83 1.70
N GLN A 283 -1.92 1.54 1.14
CA GLN A 283 -2.04 2.99 1.30
C GLN A 283 -2.28 3.38 2.76
N GLY A 284 -3.13 2.63 3.48
CA GLY A 284 -3.35 2.79 4.91
C GLY A 284 -2.06 2.60 5.72
N VAL A 285 -1.30 1.54 5.44
CA VAL A 285 0.01 1.29 6.06
C VAL A 285 0.98 2.44 5.79
N ILE A 286 1.06 2.93 4.54
CA ILE A 286 1.91 4.07 4.18
C ILE A 286 1.53 5.32 4.97
N SER A 287 0.25 5.61 5.11
CA SER A 287 -0.23 6.76 5.89
C SER A 287 0.18 6.66 7.36
N VAL A 288 -0.09 5.52 8.00
CA VAL A 288 0.26 5.28 9.40
C VAL A 288 1.78 5.36 9.61
N GLN A 289 2.57 4.70 8.76
CA GLN A 289 4.02 4.70 8.92
C GLN A 289 4.67 6.04 8.62
N THR A 290 4.08 6.85 7.73
CA THR A 290 4.49 8.26 7.54
C THR A 290 4.29 9.06 8.82
N ALA A 291 3.14 8.90 9.49
CA ALA A 291 2.86 9.58 10.75
C ALA A 291 3.81 9.11 11.87
N VAL A 292 4.09 7.81 11.96
CA VAL A 292 5.06 7.24 12.92
C VAL A 292 6.47 7.77 12.65
N ALA A 293 6.92 7.79 11.39
CA ALA A 293 8.22 8.31 11.02
C ALA A 293 8.34 9.81 11.38
N GLN A 294 7.31 10.61 11.12
CA GLN A 294 7.30 12.03 11.49
C GLN A 294 7.32 12.22 13.02
N ALA A 295 6.52 11.45 13.76
CA ALA A 295 6.51 11.51 15.22
C ALA A 295 7.86 11.12 15.82
N ALA A 296 8.49 10.05 15.31
CA ALA A 296 9.82 9.61 15.71
C ALA A 296 10.90 10.65 15.37
N SER A 297 10.86 11.23 14.16
CA SER A 297 11.76 12.32 13.76
C SER A 297 11.65 13.53 14.70
N ASN A 298 10.42 13.94 15.00
CA ASN A 298 10.17 15.04 15.94
C ASN A 298 10.63 14.69 17.37
N LYS A 299 10.42 13.45 17.83
CA LYS A 299 10.90 12.96 19.15
C LYS A 299 12.42 12.99 19.21
N LYS A 300 13.10 12.52 18.16
CA LYS A 300 14.54 12.55 18.03
C LYS A 300 15.07 13.97 18.12
N GLN A 301 14.55 14.88 17.29
CA GLN A 301 14.99 16.27 17.27
C GLN A 301 14.81 16.95 18.63
N ARG A 302 13.65 16.80 19.26
CA ARG A 302 13.40 17.38 20.59
C ARG A 302 14.36 16.84 21.64
N ASN A 303 14.53 15.51 21.73
CA ASN A 303 15.41 14.93 22.73
C ASN A 303 16.89 15.19 22.43
N GLN A 304 17.29 15.38 21.17
CA GLN A 304 18.64 15.81 20.83
C GLN A 304 18.90 17.22 21.37
N THR A 305 18.01 18.19 21.10
CA THR A 305 18.15 19.55 21.64
C THR A 305 18.19 19.54 23.17
N LEU A 306 17.29 18.80 23.82
CA LEU A 306 17.28 18.70 25.29
C LEU A 306 18.53 18.01 25.84
N TRP A 307 19.10 17.06 25.10
CA TRP A 307 20.36 16.43 25.48
C TRP A 307 21.51 17.42 25.41
N ASP A 308 21.59 18.19 24.32
CA ASP A 308 22.63 19.21 24.13
C ASP A 308 22.52 20.29 25.23
N ASP A 309 21.30 20.79 25.50
CA ASP A 309 21.03 21.77 26.57
C ASP A 309 21.41 21.22 27.97
N ALA A 310 21.09 19.95 28.24
CA ALA A 310 21.45 19.31 29.51
C ALA A 310 22.97 19.20 29.66
N ALA A 311 23.68 18.79 28.60
CA ALA A 311 25.14 18.69 28.62
C ALA A 311 25.81 20.06 28.91
N ASP A 312 25.30 21.14 28.29
CA ASP A 312 25.78 22.50 28.52
C ASP A 312 25.53 22.95 29.97
N LEU A 313 24.35 22.67 30.53
CA LEU A 313 24.03 22.99 31.91
C LEU A 313 24.94 22.23 32.89
N CYS A 314 25.17 20.94 32.65
CA CYS A 314 26.05 20.13 33.48
C CYS A 314 27.49 20.65 33.46
N HIS A 315 27.98 21.06 32.28
CA HIS A 315 29.28 21.71 32.19
C HIS A 315 29.33 23.03 32.98
N SER A 316 28.25 23.81 32.99
CA SER A 316 28.19 25.04 33.77
C SER A 316 28.28 24.80 35.29
N PHE A 317 27.69 23.71 35.79
CA PHE A 317 27.82 23.31 37.19
C PHE A 317 29.25 22.91 37.54
N ASP A 318 29.94 22.18 36.66
CA ASP A 318 31.36 21.84 36.86
C ASP A 318 32.23 23.10 36.95
N VAL A 319 32.03 24.05 36.03
CA VAL A 319 32.78 25.32 35.99
C VAL A 319 32.49 26.18 37.22
N GLU A 320 31.21 26.31 37.62
CA GLU A 320 30.84 27.03 38.84
C GLU A 320 31.48 26.38 40.07
N TYR A 321 31.41 25.05 40.16
CA TYR A 321 31.95 24.30 41.28
C TYR A 321 33.46 24.51 41.44
N GLU A 322 34.21 24.41 40.34
CA GLU A 322 35.65 24.64 40.33
C GLU A 322 36.00 26.08 40.69
N ALA A 323 35.28 27.07 40.14
CA ALA A 323 35.52 28.48 40.40
C ALA A 323 35.28 28.84 41.87
N VAL A 324 34.15 28.38 42.45
CA VAL A 324 33.83 28.60 43.87
C VAL A 324 34.85 27.91 44.76
N THR A 325 35.19 26.65 44.48
CA THR A 325 36.16 25.88 45.27
C THR A 325 37.55 26.54 45.24
N ALA A 326 37.99 27.03 44.09
CA ALA A 326 39.24 27.78 43.96
C ALA A 326 39.21 29.10 44.76
N GLY A 327 38.09 29.84 44.69
CA GLY A 327 37.86 31.05 45.48
C GLY A 327 37.95 30.79 46.98
N ARG A 328 37.32 29.73 47.48
CA ARG A 328 37.39 29.34 48.91
C ARG A 328 38.79 28.95 49.35
N ARG A 329 39.56 28.26 48.50
CA ARG A 329 40.98 27.98 48.79
C ARG A 329 41.79 29.26 48.93
N GLN A 330 41.56 30.25 48.08
CA GLN A 330 42.25 31.54 48.17
C GLN A 330 41.86 32.30 49.46
N GLU A 331 40.58 32.27 49.85
CA GLU A 331 40.14 32.84 51.14
C GLU A 331 40.86 32.21 52.33
N LEU A 332 41.00 30.87 52.34
CA LEU A 332 41.72 30.17 53.41
C LEU A 332 43.22 30.50 53.44
N VAL A 333 43.87 30.65 52.28
CA VAL A 333 45.27 31.08 52.19
C VAL A 333 45.45 32.49 52.78
N LEU A 334 44.57 33.42 52.43
CA LEU A 334 44.60 34.79 52.98
C LEU A 334 44.42 34.80 54.50
N VAL A 335 43.55 33.94 55.03
CA VAL A 335 43.34 33.81 56.47
C VAL A 335 44.58 33.28 57.19
N GLN A 336 45.28 32.31 56.61
CA GLN A 336 46.55 31.81 57.17
C GLN A 336 47.65 32.88 57.16
N GLU A 337 47.67 33.73 56.14
CA GLU A 337 48.60 34.86 56.08
C GLU A 337 48.29 35.92 57.14
N LEU A 338 47.01 36.24 57.36
CA LEU A 338 46.56 37.13 58.44
C LEU A 338 46.92 36.59 59.82
N GLU A 339 46.80 35.28 60.03
CA GLU A 339 47.20 34.62 61.27
C GLU A 339 48.70 34.80 61.54
N ARG A 340 49.56 34.54 60.54
CA ARG A 340 51.01 34.79 60.63
C ARG A 340 51.34 36.25 60.94
N LEU A 341 50.65 37.19 60.32
CA LEU A 341 50.87 38.62 60.56
C LEU A 341 50.46 39.04 61.97
N ALA A 342 49.33 38.52 62.48
CA ALA A 342 48.86 38.76 63.84
C ALA A 342 49.85 38.19 64.87
N GLU A 343 50.34 36.96 64.66
CA GLU A 343 51.35 36.32 65.52
C GLU A 343 52.66 37.09 65.55
N ARG A 344 53.16 37.51 64.38
CA ARG A 344 54.40 38.29 64.28
C ARG A 344 54.29 39.62 65.04
N ARG A 345 53.18 40.35 64.89
CA ARG A 345 52.97 41.60 65.62
C ARG A 345 52.85 41.39 67.13
N ALA A 346 52.18 40.33 67.57
CA ALA A 346 52.10 40.00 68.98
C ALA A 346 53.48 39.69 69.59
N ALA A 347 54.37 39.05 68.82
CA ALA A 347 55.76 38.80 69.21
C ALA A 347 56.64 40.06 69.20
N GLU A 348 56.34 41.05 68.36
CA GLU A 348 57.04 42.35 68.33
C GLU A 348 56.58 43.31 69.46
N GLN A 349 55.50 42.99 70.17
CA GLN A 349 54.94 43.77 71.29
C GLN A 349 55.23 43.17 72.69
N GLN A 350 55.90 42.03 72.74
CA GLN A 350 56.55 41.48 73.95
C GLN A 350 57.99 41.98 74.01
#